data_AF-A0A958RB86-F1
#
_entry.id   AF-A0A958RB86-F1
#
_cell.length_a   1.000
_cell.length_b   1.000
_cell.length_c   1.000
_cell.angle_alpha   90.00
_cell.angle_beta   90.00
_cell.angle_gamma   90.00
#
_symmetry.space_group_name_H-M   'P 1'
#
loop_
_entity.id
_entity.type
_entity.pdbx_description
1 polymer ?
#
loop_
_entity_poly.entity_id
_entity_poly.type
_entity_poly.pdbx_seq_one_letter_code
_entity_poly.pdbx_strand_id
1 'polypeptide(L)'
;MAFNAHDNRNFPLGKFESMLKTNKVYFFDSEDFQEIIHYYLDTGRLALAKKAIKIGLEQHPASIELKLLHTEVLIFENKLDVAEKTLDYL
;
A
#
# COMPACT_ATOMS: atom_id res chain seq x y z
N MET A 1 -22.73 11.81 19.72
CA MET A 1 -21.59 10.91 19.40
C MET A 1 -20.92 11.47 18.16
N ALA A 2 -19.81 12.19 18.33
CA ALA A 2 -19.01 12.65 17.20
C ALA A 2 -18.15 11.46 16.75
N PHE A 3 -18.41 10.94 15.56
CA PHE A 3 -17.52 9.98 14.91
C PHE A 3 -16.24 10.72 14.54
N ASN A 4 -15.25 10.68 15.44
CA ASN A 4 -13.90 11.09 15.15
C ASN A 4 -13.24 10.03 14.23
N ALA A 5 -13.64 10.02 12.97
CA ALA A 5 -13.02 9.19 11.91
C ALA A 5 -11.53 9.54 11.68
N HIS A 6 -11.02 10.59 12.31
CA HIS A 6 -9.64 11.03 12.18
C HIS A 6 -8.65 10.29 13.09
N ASP A 7 -9.12 9.60 14.14
CA ASP A 7 -8.24 8.91 15.11
C ASP A 7 -7.93 7.45 14.70
N ASN A 8 -8.73 6.87 13.79
CA ASN A 8 -8.56 5.46 13.38
C ASN A 8 -7.54 5.26 12.25
N ARG A 9 -7.24 6.31 11.46
CA ARG A 9 -6.29 6.25 10.33
C ARG A 9 -4.84 5.93 10.75
N ASN A 10 -4.50 6.16 12.03
CA ASN A 10 -3.19 5.82 12.56
C ASN A 10 -3.05 4.36 12.98
N PHE A 11 -4.14 3.59 13.06
CA PHE A 11 -4.04 2.21 13.56
C PHE A 11 -3.32 1.29 12.57
N PRO A 12 -3.70 1.21 11.28
CA PRO A 12 -3.01 0.36 10.32
C PRO A 12 -1.59 0.86 10.04
N LEU A 13 -1.44 2.18 9.83
CA LEU A 13 -0.13 2.80 9.57
C LEU A 13 0.85 2.61 10.73
N GLY A 14 0.44 2.92 11.97
CA GLY A 14 1.29 2.78 13.14
C GLY A 14 1.67 1.32 13.41
N LYS A 15 0.75 0.38 13.21
CA LYS A 15 1.00 -1.06 13.30
C LYS A 15 1.98 -1.52 12.23
N PHE A 16 1.84 -1.02 10.99
CA PHE A 16 2.75 -1.32 9.90
C PHE A 16 4.15 -0.76 10.15
N GLU A 17 4.28 0.48 10.60
CA GLU A 17 5.58 1.05 10.99
C GLU A 17 6.24 0.28 12.14
N SER A 18 5.45 -0.16 13.12
CA SER A 18 5.93 -1.03 14.20
C SER A 18 6.40 -2.40 13.67
N MET A 19 5.68 -2.97 12.70
CA MET A 19 6.07 -4.19 11.99
C MET A 19 7.48 -4.05 11.40
N LEU A 20 7.71 -2.95 10.68
CA LEU A 20 8.97 -2.67 10.00
C LEU A 20 10.14 -2.47 10.98
N LYS A 21 9.87 -1.90 12.17
CA LYS A 21 10.89 -1.65 13.20
C LYS A 21 11.23 -2.89 14.02
N THR A 22 10.23 -3.74 14.31
CA THR A 22 10.36 -4.84 15.27
C THR A 22 10.56 -6.20 14.63
N ASN A 23 10.48 -6.30 13.30
CA ASN A 23 10.47 -7.57 12.55
C ASN A 23 9.38 -8.56 13.01
N LYS A 24 8.34 -8.07 13.70
CA LYS A 24 7.16 -8.87 14.02
C LYS A 24 6.30 -8.99 12.76
N VAL A 25 5.61 -10.11 12.60
CA VAL A 25 4.66 -10.29 11.50
C VAL A 25 3.29 -9.85 11.96
N TYR A 26 2.68 -8.92 11.22
CA TYR A 26 1.30 -8.52 11.40
C TYR A 26 0.52 -8.77 10.11
N PHE A 27 -0.74 -9.16 10.27
CA PHE A 27 -1.69 -9.26 9.17
C PHE A 27 -2.48 -7.95 9.07
N PHE A 28 -2.78 -7.60 7.82
CA PHE A 28 -3.59 -6.46 7.39
C PHE A 28 -4.50 -7.00 6.29
N ASP A 29 -5.72 -6.49 6.20
CA ASP A 29 -6.55 -6.75 5.02
C ASP A 29 -6.09 -5.86 3.84
N SER A 30 -6.72 -6.04 2.68
CA SER A 30 -6.37 -5.26 1.49
C SER A 30 -6.68 -3.76 1.66
N GLU A 31 -7.74 -3.41 2.39
CA GLU A 31 -8.15 -2.02 2.62
C GLU A 31 -7.13 -1.29 3.50
N ASP A 32 -6.67 -1.93 4.58
CA ASP A 32 -5.57 -1.45 5.42
C ASP A 32 -4.32 -1.15 4.59
N PHE A 33 -3.94 -2.07 3.69
CA PHE A 33 -2.79 -1.85 2.80
C PHE A 33 -3.01 -0.66 1.87
N GLN A 34 -4.20 -0.49 1.29
CA GLN A 34 -4.51 0.67 0.45
C GLN A 34 -4.31 1.98 1.21
N GLU A 35 -4.84 2.09 2.43
CA GLU A 35 -4.66 3.29 3.27
C GLU A 35 -3.18 3.56 3.56
N ILE A 36 -2.42 2.53 3.93
CA ILE A 36 -0.98 2.63 4.21
C ILE A 36 -0.21 3.10 2.96
N ILE A 37 -0.52 2.52 1.79
CA ILE A 37 0.15 2.83 0.53
C ILE A 37 -0.15 4.26 0.10
N HIS A 38 -1.42 4.67 0.11
CA HIS A 38 -1.82 6.04 -0.22
C HIS A 38 -1.14 7.06 0.69
N TYR A 39 -1.11 6.81 2.01
CA TYR A 39 -0.39 7.68 2.93
C TYR A 39 1.09 7.87 2.53
N TYR A 40 1.78 6.79 2.15
CA TYR A 40 3.17 6.89 1.73
C TYR A 40 3.35 7.56 0.36
N LEU A 41 2.41 7.38 -0.57
CA LEU A 41 2.40 8.08 -1.85
C LEU A 41 2.19 9.58 -1.66
N ASP A 42 1.16 9.98 -0.91
CA ASP A 42 0.80 11.37 -0.64
C ASP A 42 1.90 12.13 0.11
N THR A 43 2.67 11.43 0.94
CA THR A 43 3.81 12.00 1.68
C THR A 43 5.15 11.90 0.94
N GLY A 44 5.15 11.43 -0.31
CA GLY A 44 6.35 11.28 -1.15
C GLY A 44 7.33 10.20 -0.69
N ARG A 45 6.92 9.31 0.22
CA ARG A 45 7.73 8.21 0.74
C ARG A 45 7.63 6.96 -0.15
N LEU A 46 8.00 7.12 -1.42
CA LEU A 46 7.81 6.10 -2.46
C LEU A 46 8.43 4.73 -2.12
N ALA A 47 9.59 4.71 -1.46
CA ALA A 47 10.23 3.46 -1.04
C ALA A 47 9.38 2.66 -0.04
N LEU A 48 8.67 3.34 0.87
CA LEU A 48 7.77 2.71 1.84
C LEU A 48 6.46 2.28 1.17
N ALA A 49 5.91 3.07 0.26
CA ALA A 49 4.75 2.68 -0.56
C ALA A 49 5.04 1.38 -1.32
N LYS A 50 6.19 1.29 -2.01
CA LYS A 50 6.63 0.07 -2.71
C LYS A 50 6.77 -1.13 -1.78
N LYS A 51 7.27 -0.93 -0.58
CA LYS A 51 7.40 -2.00 0.42
C LYS A 51 6.03 -2.47 0.90
N ALA A 52 5.10 -1.56 1.15
CA ALA A 52 3.72 -1.88 1.52
C ALA A 52 2.99 -2.62 0.38
N ILE A 53 3.10 -2.17 -0.87
CA ILE A 53 2.56 -2.86 -2.05
C ILE A 53 3.10 -4.29 -2.15
N LYS A 54 4.43 -4.47 -2.01
CA LYS A 54 5.05 -5.80 -2.09
C LYS A 54 4.47 -6.75 -1.04
N ILE A 55 4.45 -6.34 0.23
CA ILE A 55 3.93 -7.17 1.33
C ILE A 55 2.42 -7.39 1.16
N GLY A 56 1.68 -6.37 0.72
CA GLY A 56 0.26 -6.47 0.44
C GLY A 56 -0.06 -7.49 -0.64
N LEU A 57 0.68 -7.50 -1.76
CA LEU A 57 0.51 -8.48 -2.83
C LEU A 57 0.98 -9.89 -2.44
N GLU A 58 1.94 -10.01 -1.52
CA GLU A 58 2.32 -11.31 -0.95
C GLU A 58 1.19 -11.92 -0.09
N GLN A 59 0.41 -11.09 0.63
CA GLN A 59 -0.73 -11.55 1.44
C GLN A 59 -2.02 -11.68 0.61
N HIS A 60 -2.23 -10.78 -0.35
CA HIS A 60 -3.46 -10.64 -1.14
C HIS A 60 -3.14 -10.64 -2.65
N PRO A 61 -2.64 -11.74 -3.21
CA PRO A 61 -2.15 -11.79 -4.61
C PRO A 61 -3.25 -11.55 -5.65
N ALA A 62 -4.51 -11.74 -5.28
CA ALA A 62 -5.66 -11.55 -6.15
C ALA A 62 -6.27 -10.13 -6.08
N SER A 63 -5.83 -9.27 -5.14
CA SER A 63 -6.38 -7.91 -5.03
C SER A 63 -6.06 -7.09 -6.27
N ILE A 64 -7.09 -6.67 -6.99
CA ILE A 64 -6.96 -5.80 -8.16
C ILE A 64 -6.51 -4.42 -7.70
N GLU A 65 -7.01 -3.96 -6.56
CA GLU A 65 -6.71 -2.66 -5.98
C GLU A 65 -5.22 -2.48 -5.68
N LEU A 66 -4.59 -3.46 -5.04
CA LEU A 66 -3.15 -3.42 -4.75
C LEU A 66 -2.30 -3.47 -6.03
N LYS A 67 -2.77 -4.18 -7.07
CA LYS A 67 -2.09 -4.19 -8.36
C LYS A 67 -2.23 -2.84 -9.08
N LEU A 68 -3.39 -2.18 -8.99
CA LEU A 68 -3.57 -0.83 -9.53
C LEU A 68 -2.66 0.19 -8.83
N LEU A 69 -2.50 0.11 -7.51
CA LEU A 69 -1.53 0.93 -6.78
C LEU A 69 -0.09 0.65 -7.19
N HIS A 70 0.24 -0.61 -7.51
CA HIS A 70 1.54 -0.95 -8.10
C HIS A 70 1.74 -0.27 -9.46
N THR A 71 0.73 -0.31 -10.33
CA THR A 71 0.74 0.39 -11.62
C THR A 71 0.90 1.89 -11.44
N GLU A 72 0.19 2.51 -10.51
CA GLU A 72 0.31 3.94 -10.20
C GLU A 72 1.76 4.31 -9.81
N VAL A 73 2.39 3.50 -8.96
CA VAL A 73 3.82 3.65 -8.62
C VAL A 73 4.72 3.52 -9.83
N LEU A 74 4.47 2.57 -10.74
CA LEU A 74 5.25 2.42 -11.97
C LEU A 74 5.14 3.66 -12.86
N ILE A 75 3.94 4.27 -12.95
CA ILE A 75 3.71 5.52 -13.67
C ILE A 75 4.50 6.66 -13.03
N PHE A 76 4.47 6.80 -11.70
CA PHE A 76 5.28 7.79 -10.97
C PHE A 76 6.79 7.61 -11.20
N GLU A 77 7.26 6.37 -11.37
CA GLU A 77 8.65 6.06 -11.71
C GLU A 77 8.98 6.19 -13.21
N ASN A 78 8.03 6.68 -14.04
CA ASN A 78 8.13 6.76 -15.49
C ASN A 78 8.42 5.41 -16.18
N LYS A 79 7.98 4.30 -15.58
CA LYS A 79 8.09 2.93 -16.10
C LYS A 79 6.82 2.54 -16.85
N LEU A 80 6.46 3.36 -17.84
CA LEU A 80 5.17 3.28 -18.53
C LEU A 80 4.97 1.92 -19.24
N ASP A 81 6.02 1.39 -19.87
CA ASP A 81 5.96 0.08 -20.56
C ASP A 81 5.60 -1.08 -19.62
N VAL A 82 6.04 -1.00 -18.36
CA VAL A 82 5.74 -2.04 -17.35
C VAL A 82 4.35 -1.81 -16.77
N ALA A 83 3.96 -0.55 -16.57
CA ALA A 83 2.63 -0.18 -16.09
C ALA A 83 1.54 -0.65 -17.07
N GLU A 84 1.71 -0.37 -18.36
CA GLU A 84 0.78 -0.78 -19.42
C GLU A 84 0.64 -2.31 -19.46
N LYS A 85 1.76 -3.05 -19.52
CA LYS A 85 1.73 -4.51 -19.47
C LYS A 85 1.02 -5.04 -18.23
N THR A 86 1.24 -4.41 -17.07
CA THR A 86 0.58 -4.82 -15.83
C THR A 86 -0.92 -4.70 -15.95
N LEU A 87 -1.43 -3.61 -16.55
CA LEU A 87 -2.86 -3.40 -16.80
C LEU A 87 -3.46 -4.42 -17.77
N ASP A 88 -2.72 -4.81 -18.81
CA ASP A 88 -3.19 -5.82 -19.79
C ASP A 88 -3.40 -7.22 -19.17
N TYR A 89 -2.72 -7.51 -18.06
CA TYR A 89 -2.80 -8.80 -17.35
C TYR A 89 -3.73 -8.79 -16.13
N LEU A 90 -4.41 -7.66 -15.84
CA LEU A 90 -5.43 -7.58 -14.79
C LEU A 90 -6.76 -8.19 -15.24
#